data_AF-A0AA96XMT6-F1
#
_entry.id   AF-A0AA96XMT6-F1
#
_cell.length_a   1.000
_cell.length_b   1.000
_cell.length_c   1.000
_cell.angle_alpha   90.00
_cell.angle_beta   90.00
_cell.angle_gamma   90.00
#
_symmetry.space_group_name_H-M   'P 1'
#
loop_
_entity.id
_entity.type
_entity.pdbx_description
1 polymer ?
#
loop_
_entity_poly.entity_id
_entity_poly.type
_entity_poly.pdbx_seq_one_letter_code
_entity_poly.pdbx_strand_id
1 'polypeptide(L)'
;MAGTSHRRVAERAGVPLGSMTYHFTSMDELLHEAFSRFAQRISERFAERLAAATDLDSLVSAIVHIVHDDLAAGQDELVLTLELYTLAARQRAFRQITHDWMRRSRAVLERFVDARMAHQLDALIEGLFIHVSLDPAPRSRDLTRDAVRRLLSLAP
;
A
#
# COMPACT_ATOMS: atom_id res chain seq x y z
N MET A 1 -16.73 3.84 2.60
CA MET A 1 -16.90 2.58 3.37
C MET A 1 -18.33 2.55 3.88
N ALA A 2 -19.18 1.67 3.34
CA ALA A 2 -20.57 1.59 3.77
C ALA A 2 -20.63 0.97 5.17
N GLY A 3 -21.02 1.76 6.18
CA GLY A 3 -21.23 1.25 7.54
C GLY A 3 -20.22 1.72 8.60
N THR A 4 -19.24 2.56 8.29
CA THR A 4 -18.43 3.20 9.33
C THR A 4 -19.19 4.36 9.96
N SER A 5 -19.31 4.37 11.29
CA SER A 5 -19.95 5.44 12.06
C SER A 5 -19.20 5.68 13.38
N HIS A 6 -19.29 6.88 13.94
CA HIS A 6 -18.64 7.19 15.24
C HIS A 6 -19.04 6.19 16.32
N ARG A 7 -20.31 5.75 16.31
CA ARG A 7 -20.82 4.74 17.26
C ARG A 7 -20.11 3.40 17.11
N ARG A 8 -19.99 2.89 15.89
CA ARG A 8 -19.33 1.59 15.63
C ARG A 8 -17.83 1.65 15.91
N VAL A 9 -17.20 2.78 15.64
CA VAL A 9 -15.77 2.97 15.97
C VAL A 9 -15.57 3.04 17.48
N ALA A 10 -16.38 3.82 18.21
CA ALA A 10 -16.32 3.92 19.66
C ALA A 10 -16.51 2.55 20.34
N GLU A 11 -17.52 1.81 19.89
CA GLU A 11 -17.83 0.45 20.37
C GLU A 11 -16.64 -0.50 20.16
N ARG A 12 -16.07 -0.55 18.94
CA ARG A 12 -14.90 -1.40 18.66
C ARG A 12 -13.63 -0.97 19.41
N ALA A 13 -13.46 0.32 19.66
CA ALA A 13 -12.31 0.85 20.39
C ALA A 13 -12.47 0.76 21.91
N GLY A 14 -13.65 0.37 22.42
CA GLY A 14 -13.92 0.31 23.86
C GLY A 14 -13.93 1.68 24.54
N VAL A 15 -14.27 2.76 23.80
CA VAL A 15 -14.28 4.14 24.31
C VAL A 15 -15.70 4.73 24.32
N PRO A 16 -16.00 5.70 25.21
CA PRO A 16 -17.28 6.40 25.16
C PRO A 16 -17.48 7.13 23.83
N LEU A 17 -18.72 7.17 23.33
CA LEU A 17 -19.06 7.89 22.09
C LEU A 17 -18.64 9.37 22.12
N GLY A 18 -18.73 10.02 23.29
CA GLY A 18 -18.29 11.41 23.47
C GLY A 18 -16.81 11.64 23.17
N SER A 19 -15.96 10.62 23.30
CA SER A 19 -14.53 10.70 22.98
C SER A 19 -14.32 10.87 21.46
N MET A 20 -15.19 10.28 20.64
CA MET A 20 -15.11 10.43 19.19
C MET A 20 -15.33 11.88 18.78
N THR A 21 -16.37 12.52 19.31
CA THR A 21 -16.70 13.92 19.01
C THR A 21 -15.74 14.91 19.66
N TYR A 22 -15.01 14.49 20.70
CA TYR A 22 -13.96 15.30 21.31
C TYR A 22 -12.67 15.30 20.46
N HIS A 23 -12.28 14.14 19.92
CA HIS A 23 -11.04 14.00 19.15
C HIS A 23 -11.19 14.24 17.64
N PHE A 24 -12.39 14.10 17.10
CA PHE A 24 -12.66 14.25 15.67
C PHE A 24 -13.88 15.13 15.45
N THR A 25 -13.68 16.20 14.68
CA THR A 25 -14.71 17.15 14.25
C THR A 25 -15.65 16.52 13.21
N SER A 26 -15.20 15.49 12.48
CA SER A 26 -16.00 14.79 11.48
C SER A 26 -15.55 13.35 11.24
N MET A 27 -16.41 12.56 10.58
CA MET A 27 -16.05 11.23 10.09
C MET A 27 -14.93 11.31 9.06
N ASP A 28 -14.92 12.34 8.21
CA ASP A 28 -13.89 12.50 7.19
C ASP A 28 -12.52 12.77 7.82
N GLU A 29 -12.46 13.56 8.89
CA GLU A 29 -11.22 13.77 9.66
C GLU A 29 -10.71 12.46 10.29
N LEU A 30 -11.60 11.70 10.93
CA LEU A 30 -11.26 10.39 11.49
C LEU A 30 -10.71 9.44 10.41
N LEU A 31 -11.39 9.37 9.26
CA LEU A 31 -10.96 8.53 8.15
C LEU A 31 -9.65 9.01 7.55
N HIS A 32 -9.45 10.32 7.43
CA HIS A 32 -8.22 10.90 6.93
C HIS A 32 -7.03 10.50 7.81
N GLU A 33 -7.16 10.63 9.13
CA GLU A 33 -6.13 10.20 10.09
C GLU A 33 -5.90 8.68 10.05
N ALA A 34 -6.97 7.89 10.02
CA ALA A 34 -6.87 6.44 9.95
C ALA A 34 -6.15 5.97 8.67
N PHE A 35 -6.52 6.50 7.51
CA PHE A 35 -5.89 6.16 6.24
C PHE A 35 -4.46 6.71 6.12
N SER A 36 -4.18 7.87 6.72
CA SER A 36 -2.81 8.41 6.77
C SER A 36 -1.89 7.49 7.54
N ARG A 37 -2.34 6.99 8.70
CA ARG A 37 -1.60 6.00 9.51
C ARG A 37 -1.47 4.65 8.80
N PHE A 38 -2.53 4.20 8.14
CA PHE A 38 -2.49 2.98 7.32
C PHE A 38 -1.42 3.10 6.22
N ALA A 39 -1.47 4.16 5.42
CA ALA A 39 -0.53 4.40 4.34
C ALA A 39 0.92 4.55 4.84
N GLN A 40 1.11 5.23 5.98
CA GLN A 40 2.40 5.33 6.66
C GLN A 40 2.96 3.93 6.97
N ARG A 41 2.18 3.11 7.67
CA ARG A 41 2.58 1.76 8.11
C ARG A 41 2.94 0.86 6.92
N ILE A 42 2.17 0.89 5.84
CA ILE A 42 2.48 0.09 4.64
C ILE A 42 3.77 0.58 3.98
N SER A 43 3.98 1.90 3.88
CA SER A 43 5.21 2.47 3.32
C SER A 43 6.45 2.15 4.17
N GLU A 44 6.32 2.11 5.51
CA GLU A 44 7.40 1.75 6.43
C GLU A 44 7.78 0.28 6.28
N ARG A 45 6.79 -0.63 6.25
CA ARG A 45 7.06 -2.06 6.01
C ARG A 45 7.71 -2.30 4.64
N PHE A 46 7.27 -1.58 3.61
CA PHE A 46 7.91 -1.61 2.29
C PHE A 46 9.37 -1.18 2.37
N ALA A 47 9.65 -0.06 3.05
CA ALA A 47 11.00 0.44 3.25
C ALA A 47 11.90 -0.55 4.02
N GLU A 48 11.39 -1.13 5.10
CA GLU A 48 12.07 -2.14 5.91
C GLU A 48 12.42 -3.38 5.06
N ARG A 49 11.47 -3.84 4.24
CA ARG A 49 11.68 -5.03 3.40
C ARG A 49 12.75 -4.80 2.34
N LEU A 50 12.78 -3.61 1.74
CA LEU A 50 13.80 -3.25 0.75
C LEU A 50 15.14 -2.87 1.39
N ALA A 51 15.17 -2.51 2.68
CA ALA A 51 16.41 -2.13 3.36
C ALA A 51 17.44 -3.27 3.42
N ALA A 52 16.99 -4.53 3.37
CA ALA A 52 17.86 -5.70 3.35
C ALA A 52 18.46 -6.01 1.96
N ALA A 53 17.96 -5.38 0.88
CA ALA A 53 18.50 -5.58 -0.46
C ALA A 53 19.79 -4.79 -0.66
N THR A 54 20.80 -5.44 -1.25
CA THR A 54 22.14 -4.86 -1.51
C THR A 54 22.48 -4.79 -3.00
N ASP A 55 21.66 -5.42 -3.85
CA ASP A 55 21.84 -5.53 -5.29
C ASP A 55 20.48 -5.75 -5.99
N LEU A 56 20.48 -5.83 -7.32
CA LEU A 56 19.24 -6.02 -8.10
C LEU A 56 18.59 -7.38 -7.87
N ASP A 57 19.35 -8.45 -7.61
CA ASP A 57 18.77 -9.79 -7.40
C ASP A 57 18.08 -9.89 -6.03
N SER A 58 18.66 -9.30 -5.00
CA SER A 58 18.04 -9.17 -3.68
C SER A 58 16.85 -8.20 -3.71
N LEU A 59 16.89 -7.13 -4.51
CA LEU A 59 15.73 -6.26 -4.76
C LEU A 59 14.57 -7.05 -5.39
N VAL A 60 14.83 -7.80 -6.46
CA VAL A 60 13.82 -8.65 -7.11
C VAL A 60 13.22 -9.64 -6.11
N SER A 61 14.08 -10.28 -5.31
CA SER A 61 13.64 -11.24 -4.28
C SER A 61 12.78 -10.58 -3.21
N ALA A 62 13.14 -9.37 -2.77
CA ALA A 62 12.35 -8.57 -1.84
C ALA A 62 10.98 -8.20 -2.42
N ILE A 63 10.93 -7.73 -3.67
CA ILE A 63 9.67 -7.39 -4.36
C ILE A 63 8.75 -8.61 -4.49
N VAL A 64 9.28 -9.77 -4.88
CA VAL A 64 8.49 -11.01 -4.97
C VAL A 64 7.90 -11.38 -3.61
N HIS A 65 8.67 -11.22 -2.53
CA HIS A 65 8.14 -11.44 -1.18
C HIS A 65 7.06 -10.43 -0.80
N ILE A 66 7.21 -9.16 -1.14
CA ILE A 66 6.21 -8.12 -0.83
C ILE A 66 4.87 -8.45 -1.49
N VAL A 67 4.91 -8.80 -2.78
CA VAL A 67 3.70 -9.11 -3.57
C VAL A 67 2.98 -10.35 -3.04
N HIS A 68 3.72 -11.39 -2.64
CA HIS A 68 3.13 -12.71 -2.32
C HIS A 68 2.96 -12.99 -0.83
N ASP A 69 3.73 -12.33 0.02
CA ASP A 69 3.76 -12.63 1.46
C ASP A 69 3.28 -11.41 2.26
N ASP A 70 3.85 -10.21 2.06
CA ASP A 70 3.49 -9.06 2.90
C ASP A 70 2.11 -8.48 2.56
N LEU A 71 1.81 -8.32 1.27
CA LEU A 71 0.57 -7.71 0.82
C LEU A 71 -0.57 -8.74 0.67
N ALA A 72 -0.25 -9.99 0.34
CA ALA A 72 -1.25 -11.05 0.19
C ALA A 72 -1.59 -11.78 1.50
N ALA A 73 -0.79 -11.67 2.57
CA ALA A 73 -1.08 -12.36 3.84
C ALA A 73 -2.25 -11.77 4.64
N GLY A 74 -2.75 -10.58 4.31
CA GLY A 74 -3.86 -9.95 5.03
C GLY A 74 -4.97 -9.48 4.09
N GLN A 75 -6.11 -10.19 4.08
CA GLN A 75 -7.33 -9.72 3.38
C GLN A 75 -7.71 -8.28 3.80
N ASP A 76 -7.46 -7.93 5.06
CA ASP A 76 -7.75 -6.60 5.60
C ASP A 76 -6.93 -5.49 4.93
N GLU A 77 -5.66 -5.72 4.57
CA GLU A 77 -4.81 -4.69 3.98
C GLU A 77 -5.16 -4.42 2.52
N LEU A 78 -5.52 -5.47 1.77
CA LEU A 78 -6.08 -5.33 0.43
C LEU A 78 -7.37 -4.52 0.47
N VAL A 79 -8.29 -4.88 1.36
CA VAL A 79 -9.57 -4.15 1.49
C VAL A 79 -9.31 -2.68 1.81
N LEU A 80 -8.46 -2.38 2.80
CA LEU A 80 -8.15 -1.00 3.18
C LEU A 80 -7.48 -0.21 2.05
N THR A 81 -6.58 -0.85 1.27
CA THR A 81 -5.95 -0.22 0.10
C THR A 81 -6.97 0.13 -0.96
N LEU A 82 -7.85 -0.81 -1.32
CA LEU A 82 -8.91 -0.59 -2.30
C LEU A 82 -9.96 0.42 -1.82
N GLU A 83 -10.27 0.44 -0.52
CA GLU A 83 -11.15 1.45 0.08
C GLU A 83 -10.54 2.84 0.02
N LEU A 84 -9.24 2.99 0.34
CA LEU A 84 -8.51 4.24 0.21
C LEU A 84 -8.51 4.73 -1.24
N TYR A 85 -8.20 3.87 -2.21
CA TYR A 85 -8.22 4.23 -3.63
C TYR A 85 -9.61 4.64 -4.11
N THR A 86 -10.64 3.91 -3.68
CA THR A 86 -12.04 4.29 -3.97
C THR A 86 -12.38 5.66 -3.38
N LEU A 87 -11.92 5.93 -2.16
CA LEU A 87 -12.17 7.20 -1.49
C LEU A 87 -11.40 8.36 -2.15
N ALA A 88 -10.12 8.17 -2.49
CA ALA A 88 -9.30 9.15 -3.21
C ALA A 88 -9.80 9.43 -4.65
N ALA A 89 -10.38 8.42 -5.30
CA ALA A 89 -11.04 8.59 -6.59
C ALA A 89 -12.27 9.51 -6.48
N ARG A 90 -13.06 9.35 -5.42
CA ARG A 90 -14.29 10.13 -5.16
C ARG A 90 -14.05 11.49 -4.53
N GLN A 91 -13.04 11.62 -3.67
CA GLN A 91 -12.81 12.79 -2.84
C GLN A 91 -11.35 13.25 -2.94
N ARG A 92 -11.16 14.49 -3.43
CA ARG A 92 -9.82 15.05 -3.65
C ARG A 92 -8.96 15.12 -2.39
N ALA A 93 -9.58 15.33 -1.22
CA ALA A 93 -8.86 15.40 0.06
C ALA A 93 -8.00 14.16 0.35
N PHE A 94 -8.47 12.97 -0.06
CA PHE A 94 -7.76 11.71 0.18
C PHE A 94 -6.66 11.40 -0.85
N ARG A 95 -6.58 12.15 -1.97
CA ARG A 95 -5.53 11.95 -2.99
C ARG A 95 -4.14 12.31 -2.46
N GLN A 96 -4.07 13.23 -1.50
CA GLN A 96 -2.78 13.58 -0.89
C GLN A 96 -2.18 12.38 -0.14
N ILE A 97 -3.02 11.58 0.53
CA ILE A 97 -2.58 10.37 1.23
C ILE A 97 -1.97 9.37 0.24
N THR A 98 -2.65 9.07 -0.86
CA THR A 98 -2.15 8.15 -1.89
C THR A 98 -0.90 8.70 -2.57
N HIS A 99 -0.85 10.00 -2.84
CA HIS A 99 0.32 10.67 -3.41
C HIS A 99 1.55 10.54 -2.49
N ASP A 100 1.38 10.81 -1.20
CA ASP A 100 2.46 10.77 -0.22
C ASP A 100 2.94 9.35 0.06
N TRP A 101 2.03 8.38 0.04
CA TRP A 101 2.37 6.96 0.06
C TRP A 101 3.24 6.58 -1.13
N MET A 102 2.75 6.78 -2.36
CA MET A 102 3.49 6.39 -3.57
C MET A 102 4.84 7.13 -3.68
N ARG A 103 4.92 8.40 -3.24
CA ARG A 103 6.19 9.13 -3.16
C ARG A 103 7.19 8.43 -2.25
N ARG A 104 6.76 7.98 -1.06
CA ARG A 104 7.63 7.26 -0.11
C ARG A 104 8.09 5.91 -0.67
N SER A 105 7.19 5.14 -1.28
CA SER A 105 7.54 3.87 -1.93
C SER A 105 8.59 4.06 -3.03
N ARG A 106 8.41 5.05 -3.90
CA ARG A 106 9.39 5.37 -4.95
C ARG A 106 10.73 5.85 -4.41
N ALA A 107 10.75 6.68 -3.37
CA ALA A 107 11.99 7.12 -2.75
C ALA A 107 12.84 5.96 -2.22
N VAL A 108 12.21 4.86 -1.79
CA VAL A 108 12.93 3.63 -1.41
C VAL A 108 13.48 2.91 -2.64
N LEU A 109 12.68 2.78 -3.70
CA LEU A 109 13.10 2.15 -4.97
C LEU A 109 14.24 2.91 -5.65
N GLU A 110 14.24 4.23 -5.57
CA GLU A 110 15.25 5.14 -6.14
C GLU A 110 16.66 4.94 -5.56
N ARG A 111 16.80 4.17 -4.46
CA ARG A 111 18.10 3.74 -3.94
C ARG A 111 18.79 2.71 -4.84
N PHE A 112 18.03 2.05 -5.72
CA PHE A 112 18.50 0.95 -6.56
C PHE A 112 18.41 1.26 -8.07
N VAL A 113 17.47 2.11 -8.46
CA VAL A 113 17.17 2.43 -9.85
C VAL A 113 16.90 3.92 -10.03
N ASP A 114 16.89 4.41 -11.28
CA ASP A 114 16.50 5.80 -11.54
C ASP A 114 15.00 6.07 -11.25
N ALA A 115 14.63 7.35 -11.20
CA ALA A 115 13.25 7.77 -10.87
C ALA A 115 12.20 7.25 -11.87
N ARG A 116 12.56 7.08 -13.15
CA ARG A 116 11.63 6.57 -14.17
C ARG A 116 11.35 5.09 -13.90
N MET A 117 12.40 4.30 -13.67
CA MET A 117 12.30 2.89 -13.38
C MET A 117 11.61 2.66 -12.03
N ALA A 118 11.89 3.48 -11.00
CA ALA A 118 11.20 3.43 -9.72
C ALA A 118 9.68 3.63 -9.88
N HIS A 119 9.26 4.59 -10.71
CA HIS A 119 7.84 4.78 -11.01
C HIS A 119 7.21 3.59 -11.75
N GLN A 120 7.93 2.96 -12.67
CA GLN A 120 7.43 1.78 -13.38
C GLN A 120 7.33 0.56 -12.46
N LEU A 121 8.32 0.37 -11.58
CA LEU A 121 8.32 -0.70 -10.58
C LEU A 121 7.18 -0.52 -9.57
N ASP A 122 6.99 0.69 -9.03
CA ASP A 122 5.91 1.02 -8.08
C ASP A 122 4.54 0.63 -8.66
N ALA A 123 4.28 1.03 -9.92
CA ALA A 123 3.04 0.68 -10.62
C ALA A 123 2.91 -0.83 -10.91
N LEU A 124 4.00 -1.50 -11.29
CA LEU A 124 4.01 -2.94 -11.54
C LEU A 124 3.73 -3.73 -10.26
N ILE A 125 4.35 -3.34 -9.13
CA ILE A 125 4.17 -3.97 -7.83
C ILE A 125 2.71 -3.88 -7.40
N GLU A 126 2.11 -2.70 -7.50
CA GLU A 126 0.69 -2.49 -7.18
C GLU A 126 -0.23 -3.41 -8.02
N GLY A 127 -0.03 -3.45 -9.34
CA GLY A 127 -0.83 -4.30 -10.22
C GLY A 127 -0.66 -5.79 -9.94
N LEU A 128 0.57 -6.24 -9.69
CA LEU A 128 0.86 -7.64 -9.35
C LEU A 128 0.23 -8.02 -8.01
N PHE A 129 0.31 -7.16 -7.01
CA PHE A 129 -0.33 -7.35 -5.72
C PHE A 129 -1.85 -7.54 -5.87
N ILE A 130 -2.55 -6.59 -6.50
CA ILE A 130 -4.00 -6.66 -6.68
C ILE A 130 -4.40 -7.95 -7.41
N HIS A 131 -3.67 -8.32 -8.47
CA HIS A 131 -3.95 -9.54 -9.22
C HIS A 131 -3.70 -10.80 -8.41
N VAL A 132 -2.57 -10.90 -7.69
CA VAL A 132 -2.28 -12.07 -6.84
C VAL A 132 -3.32 -12.21 -5.73
N SER A 133 -3.83 -11.12 -5.17
CA SER A 133 -4.80 -11.18 -4.07
C SER A 133 -6.24 -11.43 -4.51
N LEU A 134 -6.64 -11.05 -5.73
CA LEU A 134 -8.02 -11.17 -6.21
C LEU A 134 -8.25 -12.29 -7.23
N ASP A 135 -7.20 -12.81 -7.87
CA ASP A 135 -7.30 -13.90 -8.85
C ASP A 135 -7.56 -15.24 -8.13
N PRO A 136 -8.65 -15.97 -8.43
CA PRO A 136 -8.89 -17.31 -7.90
C PRO A 136 -7.82 -18.35 -8.29
N ALA A 137 -7.02 -18.06 -9.33
CA ALA A 137 -5.87 -18.86 -9.76
C ALA A 137 -4.61 -17.99 -9.77
N PRO A 138 -4.09 -17.60 -8.58
CA PRO A 138 -3.06 -16.59 -8.47
C PRO A 138 -1.78 -17.01 -9.21
N ARG A 139 -1.17 -16.03 -9.88
CA ARG A 139 0.05 -16.25 -10.66
C ARG A 139 1.21 -16.67 -9.76
N SER A 140 2.13 -17.46 -10.30
CA SER A 140 3.28 -17.96 -9.53
C SER A 140 4.27 -16.84 -9.17
N ARG A 141 5.04 -17.08 -8.11
CA ARG A 141 6.20 -16.25 -7.72
C ARG A 141 7.20 -16.12 -8.87
N ASP A 142 7.35 -17.16 -9.69
CA ASP A 142 8.27 -17.15 -10.83
C ASP A 142 7.82 -16.16 -11.90
N LEU A 143 6.52 -16.10 -12.22
CA LEU A 143 6.01 -15.10 -13.17
C LEU A 143 6.22 -13.67 -12.66
N THR A 144 6.03 -13.46 -11.35
CA THR A 144 6.29 -12.16 -10.69
C THR A 144 7.77 -11.80 -10.80
N ARG A 145 8.67 -12.75 -10.52
CA ARG A 145 10.12 -12.57 -10.64
C ARG A 145 10.51 -12.21 -12.07
N ASP A 146 9.98 -12.93 -13.05
CA ASP A 146 10.27 -12.72 -14.47
C ASP A 146 9.78 -11.36 -14.95
N ALA A 147 8.60 -10.91 -14.51
CA ALA A 147 8.06 -9.60 -14.84
C ALA A 147 8.96 -8.47 -14.30
N VAL A 148 9.38 -8.55 -13.04
CA VAL A 148 10.27 -7.56 -12.42
C VAL A 148 11.64 -7.56 -13.11
N ARG A 149 12.24 -8.73 -13.36
CA ARG A 149 13.54 -8.83 -14.06
C ARG A 149 13.48 -8.29 -15.48
N ARG A 150 12.42 -8.60 -16.24
CA ARG A 150 12.23 -8.06 -17.59
C ARG A 150 12.15 -6.54 -17.56
N LEU A 151 11.41 -5.97 -16.61
CA LEU A 151 11.32 -4.51 -16.49
C LEU A 151 12.70 -3.90 -16.17
N LEU A 152 13.43 -4.46 -15.21
CA LEU A 152 14.78 -4.00 -14.84
C LEU A 152 15.79 -4.10 -15.99
N SER A 153 15.67 -5.11 -16.86
CA SER A 153 16.55 -5.26 -18.05
C SER A 153 16.33 -4.21 -19.14
N LEU A 154 15.24 -3.44 -19.06
CA LEU A 154 14.97 -2.33 -19.97
C LEU A 154 15.60 -1.01 -19.50
N ALA A 155 16.25 -1.00 -18.33
CA ALA A 155 17.06 0.13 -17.90
C ALA A 155 18.24 0.33 -18.88
N PRO A 156 18.47 1.56 -19.37
CA PRO A 156 19.57 1.87 -20.28
C PRO A 156 20.95 1.70 -19.64
#